data_AF-A0A6F8UPD6-F1
#
_entry.id   AF-A0A6F8UPD6-F1
#
_cell.length_a   1.000
_cell.length_b   1.000
_cell.length_c   1.000
_cell.angle_alpha   90.00
_cell.angle_beta   90.00
_cell.angle_gamma   90.00
#
_symmetry.space_group_name_H-M   'P 1'
#
loop_
_entity.id
_entity.type
_entity.pdbx_description
1 polymer ?
#
loop_
_entity_poly.entity_id
_entity_poly.type
_entity_poly.pdbx_seq_one_letter_code
_entity_poly.pdbx_strand_id
1 'polypeptide(L)'
;MPRASAAAAVTGLPENIEADFHLNLGRAIARAGADIVRAEEEIAAIEATNAPGAGVIKASLDHAFDREEALIRALATSPASSLAGAAVQLAAAVKFFAWATMEETPRPEDERAINRLMTSALTVMVDAAGLDAARDGIDHLVDPRSNQWRDVYQRLAELFPATASEETSHEG
;
A
#
# COMPACT_ATOMS: atom_id res chain seq x y z
N MET A 1 1.38 -14.00 -28.68
CA MET A 1 2.05 -14.88 -27.71
C MET A 1 1.43 -14.61 -26.34
N PRO A 2 0.93 -15.61 -25.60
CA PRO A 2 0.44 -15.36 -24.26
C PRO A 2 1.66 -15.08 -23.36
N ARG A 3 1.76 -13.86 -22.82
CA ARG A 3 2.69 -13.56 -21.72
C ARG A 3 2.23 -14.40 -20.53
N ALA A 4 3.04 -15.37 -20.10
CA ALA A 4 2.86 -16.00 -18.81
C ALA A 4 2.87 -14.89 -17.76
N SER A 5 1.72 -14.63 -17.17
CA SER A 5 1.57 -13.69 -16.07
C SER A 5 2.42 -14.19 -14.90
N ALA A 6 3.36 -13.38 -14.44
CA ALA A 6 4.18 -13.65 -13.26
C ALA A 6 3.35 -13.72 -11.95
N ALA A 7 2.02 -13.56 -12.02
CA ALA A 7 1.10 -13.67 -10.89
C ALA A 7 0.44 -15.07 -10.77
N ALA A 8 1.04 -16.11 -11.33
CA ALA A 8 0.61 -17.48 -11.08
C ALA A 8 1.17 -17.96 -9.72
N ALA A 9 0.35 -17.79 -8.68
CA ALA A 9 0.42 -18.52 -7.41
C ALA A 9 1.80 -18.59 -6.73
N VAL A 10 2.18 -17.51 -6.05
CA VAL A 10 3.08 -17.60 -4.89
C VAL A 10 2.24 -18.09 -3.70
N THR A 11 1.79 -19.33 -3.77
CA THR A 11 1.09 -19.98 -2.65
C THR A 11 1.74 -21.33 -2.44
N GLY A 12 2.37 -21.52 -1.28
CA GLY A 12 3.07 -22.75 -0.92
C GLY A 12 4.59 -22.66 -1.08
N LEU A 13 5.16 -21.45 -1.17
CA LEU A 13 6.59 -21.28 -0.98
C LEU A 13 6.91 -21.27 0.52
N PRO A 14 8.12 -21.68 0.93
CA PRO A 14 8.62 -21.45 2.27
C PRO A 14 8.47 -19.98 2.69
N GLU A 15 8.04 -19.73 3.93
CA GLU A 15 7.73 -18.39 4.47
C GLU A 15 8.87 -17.38 4.25
N ASN A 16 10.13 -17.81 4.36
CA ASN A 16 11.30 -16.97 4.12
C ASN A 16 11.39 -16.47 2.66
N ILE A 17 10.98 -17.29 1.69
CA ILE A 17 10.98 -16.92 0.27
C ILE A 17 9.84 -15.95 -0.03
N GLU A 18 8.67 -16.14 0.57
CA GLU A 18 7.53 -15.23 0.43
C GLU A 18 7.83 -13.87 1.07
N ALA A 19 8.43 -13.85 2.26
CA ALA A 19 8.89 -12.62 2.91
C ALA A 19 9.91 -11.86 2.04
N ASP A 20 10.92 -12.56 1.51
CA ASP A 20 11.93 -11.97 0.62
C ASP A 20 11.32 -11.41 -0.66
N PHE A 21 10.32 -12.08 -1.23
CA PHE A 21 9.58 -11.58 -2.39
C PHE A 21 8.90 -10.24 -2.09
N HIS A 22 8.12 -10.15 -1.01
CA HIS A 22 7.44 -8.92 -0.63
C HIS A 22 8.43 -7.80 -0.30
N LEU A 23 9.52 -8.10 0.42
CA LEU A 23 10.57 -7.13 0.72
C LEU A 23 11.27 -6.61 -0.53
N ASN A 24 11.54 -7.48 -1.52
CA ASN A 24 12.14 -7.08 -2.79
C ASN A 24 11.20 -6.21 -3.63
N LEU A 25 9.90 -6.54 -3.66
CA LEU A 25 8.89 -5.66 -4.27
C LEU A 25 8.81 -4.32 -3.55
N GLY A 26 8.79 -4.30 -2.21
CA GLY A 26 8.80 -3.08 -1.42
C GLY A 26 10.00 -2.19 -1.70
N ARG A 27 11.20 -2.77 -1.83
CA ARG A 27 12.42 -2.04 -2.25
C ARG A 27 12.29 -1.49 -3.67
N ALA A 28 11.69 -2.23 -4.60
CA ALA A 28 11.49 -1.78 -5.97
C ALA A 28 10.51 -0.61 -6.05
N ILE A 29 9.41 -0.66 -5.27
CA ILE A 29 8.45 0.44 -5.12
C ILE A 29 9.16 1.67 -4.56
N ALA A 30 9.87 1.53 -3.44
CA ALA A 30 10.60 2.64 -2.82
C ALA A 30 11.62 3.31 -3.76
N ARG A 31 12.29 2.52 -4.61
CA ARG A 31 13.20 3.06 -5.64
C ARG A 31 12.47 3.86 -6.71
N ALA A 32 11.33 3.34 -7.21
CA ALA A 32 10.51 4.07 -8.18
C ALA A 32 9.98 5.39 -7.58
N GLY A 33 9.53 5.37 -6.32
CA GLY A 33 9.15 6.59 -5.60
C GLY A 33 10.27 7.62 -5.49
N ALA A 34 11.51 7.17 -5.21
CA ALA A 34 12.67 8.07 -5.18
C ALA A 34 13.03 8.63 -6.57
N ASP A 35 12.76 7.88 -7.64
CA ASP A 35 12.96 8.36 -9.02
C ASP A 35 11.91 9.42 -9.39
N ILE A 36 10.66 9.26 -8.96
CA ILE A 36 9.58 10.26 -9.12
C ILE A 36 9.95 11.57 -8.45
N VAL A 37 10.29 11.54 -7.15
CA VAL A 37 10.63 12.75 -6.38
C VAL A 37 11.79 13.51 -7.04
N ARG A 38 12.83 12.78 -7.49
CA ARG A 38 13.97 13.39 -8.18
C ARG A 38 13.57 14.05 -9.50
N ALA A 39 12.72 13.40 -10.29
CA ALA A 39 12.25 13.95 -11.56
C ALA A 39 11.35 15.18 -11.34
N GLU A 40 10.51 15.18 -10.31
CA GLU A 40 9.71 16.35 -9.91
C GLU A 40 10.60 17.53 -9.49
N GLU A 41 11.62 17.29 -8.66
CA GLU A 41 12.61 18.30 -8.26
C GLU A 41 13.37 18.87 -9.47
N GLU A 42 13.75 18.03 -10.43
CA GLU A 42 14.46 18.45 -11.64
C GLU A 42 13.57 19.31 -12.55
N ILE A 43 12.29 18.93 -12.74
CA ILE A 43 11.32 19.73 -13.48
C ILE A 43 11.16 21.11 -12.83
N ALA A 44 10.97 21.15 -11.50
CA ALA A 44 10.82 22.41 -10.77
C ALA A 44 12.04 23.32 -10.91
N ALA A 45 13.26 22.76 -10.90
CA ALA A 45 14.50 23.52 -11.10
C ALA A 45 14.62 24.12 -12.51
N ILE A 46 14.22 23.37 -13.54
CA ILE A 46 14.23 23.83 -14.94
C ILE A 46 13.19 24.93 -15.14
N GLU A 47 11.98 24.75 -14.61
CA GLU A 47 10.92 25.74 -14.67
C GLU A 47 11.31 27.04 -13.95
N ALA A 48 11.95 26.94 -12.77
CA ALA A 48 12.44 28.10 -12.03
C ALA A 48 13.50 28.92 -12.80
N THR A 49 14.23 28.29 -13.72
CA THR A 49 15.27 28.93 -14.53
C THR A 49 14.83 29.28 -15.95
N ASN A 50 13.57 29.01 -16.31
CA ASN A 50 13.04 29.12 -17.68
C ASN A 50 13.87 28.37 -18.73
N ALA A 51 14.58 27.31 -18.33
CA ALA A 51 15.40 26.53 -19.24
C ALA A 51 14.51 25.59 -20.09
N PRO A 52 14.83 25.38 -21.37
CA PRO A 52 14.15 24.37 -22.17
C PRO A 52 14.56 22.97 -21.72
N GLY A 53 13.62 22.03 -21.58
CA GLY A 53 13.95 20.63 -21.26
C GLY A 53 12.94 19.89 -20.37
N ALA A 54 12.03 20.60 -19.69
CA ALA A 54 11.05 19.99 -18.78
C ALA A 54 10.22 18.87 -19.44
N GLY A 55 9.88 19.03 -20.73
CA GLY A 55 9.15 18.01 -21.49
C GLY A 55 9.91 16.69 -21.69
N VAL A 56 11.25 16.70 -21.67
CA VAL A 56 12.07 15.48 -21.79
C VAL A 56 12.04 14.68 -20.50
N ILE A 57 12.08 15.38 -19.36
CA ILE A 57 12.05 14.74 -18.03
C ILE A 57 10.64 14.25 -17.70
N LYS A 58 9.61 14.94 -18.20
CA LYS A 58 8.22 14.53 -18.03
C LYS A 58 7.93 13.10 -18.53
N ALA A 59 8.51 12.69 -19.65
CA ALA A 59 8.37 11.31 -20.14
C ALA A 59 9.02 10.27 -19.20
N SER A 60 10.10 10.64 -18.51
CA SER A 60 10.75 9.77 -17.51
C SER A 60 9.94 9.71 -16.22
N LEU A 61 9.31 10.81 -15.83
CA LEU A 61 8.38 10.89 -14.71
C LEU A 61 7.16 9.99 -14.93
N ASP A 62 6.51 10.10 -16.10
CA ASP A 62 5.36 9.26 -16.48
C ASP A 62 5.72 7.76 -16.42
N HIS A 63 6.90 7.39 -16.94
CA HIS A 63 7.38 6.00 -16.88
C HIS A 63 7.63 5.50 -15.45
N ALA A 64 8.11 6.37 -14.56
CA ALA A 64 8.34 6.03 -13.16
C ALA A 64 7.01 5.80 -12.43
N PHE A 65 5.98 6.62 -12.69
CA PHE A 65 4.62 6.42 -12.19
C PHE A 65 4.02 5.09 -12.68
N ASP A 66 4.06 4.81 -13.99
CA ASP A 66 3.56 3.56 -14.57
C ASP A 66 4.21 2.33 -13.93
N ARG A 67 5.53 2.40 -13.71
CA ARG A 67 6.30 1.33 -13.09
C ARG A 67 5.90 1.12 -11.63
N GLU A 68 5.75 2.19 -10.88
CA GLU A 68 5.35 2.12 -9.48
C GLU A 68 3.93 1.55 -9.34
N GLU A 69 2.98 2.02 -10.15
CA GLU A 69 1.61 1.49 -10.19
C GLU A 69 1.62 -0.02 -10.50
N ALA A 70 2.37 -0.45 -11.51
CA ALA A 70 2.46 -1.87 -11.88
C ALA A 70 3.01 -2.74 -10.74
N LEU A 71 4.01 -2.25 -9.99
CA LEU A 71 4.57 -2.95 -8.84
C LEU A 71 3.56 -3.07 -7.68
N ILE A 72 2.82 -1.99 -7.38
CA ILE A 72 1.77 -2.00 -6.36
C ILE A 72 0.66 -2.98 -6.74
N ARG A 73 0.23 -3.00 -8.01
CA ARG A 73 -0.78 -3.95 -8.49
C ARG A 73 -0.29 -5.40 -8.41
N ALA A 74 0.97 -5.67 -8.73
CA ALA A 74 1.56 -7.00 -8.57
C ALA A 74 1.53 -7.44 -7.10
N LEU A 75 1.89 -6.52 -6.18
CA LEU A 75 1.82 -6.78 -4.74
C LEU A 75 0.38 -7.09 -4.28
N ALA A 76 -0.63 -6.41 -4.84
CA ALA A 76 -2.04 -6.64 -4.51
C ALA A 76 -2.58 -8.01 -4.98
N THR A 77 -1.84 -8.73 -5.82
CA THR A 77 -2.21 -10.08 -6.29
C THR A 77 -1.57 -11.21 -5.48
N SER A 78 -0.64 -10.90 -4.58
CA SER A 78 0.10 -11.87 -3.78
C SER A 78 -0.16 -11.59 -2.30
N PRO A 79 -1.02 -12.36 -1.60
CA PRO A 79 -1.29 -12.15 -0.18
C PRO A 79 -0.02 -12.26 0.67
N ALA A 80 0.09 -11.42 1.70
CA ALA A 80 1.12 -11.55 2.70
C ALA A 80 0.87 -12.80 3.57
N SER A 81 1.95 -13.49 3.90
CA SER A 81 1.98 -14.62 4.84
C SER A 81 2.90 -14.36 6.04
N SER A 82 3.57 -13.21 6.05
CA SER A 82 4.53 -12.80 7.07
C SER A 82 4.34 -11.33 7.47
N LEU A 83 4.74 -10.97 8.69
CA LEU A 83 4.68 -9.59 9.18
C LEU A 83 5.45 -8.61 8.30
N ALA A 84 6.59 -9.05 7.74
CA ALA A 84 7.38 -8.24 6.81
C ALA A 84 6.59 -7.94 5.52
N GLY A 85 5.93 -8.95 4.95
CA GLY A 85 5.08 -8.77 3.77
C GLY A 85 3.86 -7.91 4.06
N ALA A 86 3.23 -8.10 5.22
CA ALA A 86 2.08 -7.31 5.68
C ALA A 86 2.43 -5.83 5.82
N ALA A 87 3.60 -5.51 6.40
CA ALA A 87 4.06 -4.13 6.51
C ALA A 87 4.26 -3.46 5.14
N VAL A 88 4.84 -4.19 4.17
CA VAL A 88 5.01 -3.69 2.80
C VAL A 88 3.65 -3.46 2.12
N GLN A 89 2.71 -4.39 2.27
CA GLN A 89 1.36 -4.25 1.71
C GLN A 89 0.58 -3.09 2.32
N LEU A 90 0.66 -2.90 3.64
CA LEU A 90 0.02 -1.78 4.31
C LEU A 90 0.58 -0.44 3.80
N ALA A 91 1.91 -0.31 3.72
CA ALA A 91 2.54 0.90 3.20
C ALA A 91 2.14 1.19 1.73
N ALA A 92 2.08 0.14 0.89
CA ALA A 92 1.65 0.26 -0.50
C ALA A 92 0.17 0.68 -0.60
N ALA A 93 -0.71 0.12 0.23
CA ALA A 93 -2.12 0.47 0.26
C ALA A 93 -2.33 1.94 0.62
N VAL A 94 -1.66 2.42 1.67
CA VAL A 94 -1.71 3.83 2.11
C VAL A 94 -1.28 4.77 1.00
N LYS A 95 -0.15 4.45 0.34
CA LYS A 95 0.35 5.24 -0.79
C LYS A 95 -0.64 5.25 -1.95
N PHE A 96 -1.15 4.08 -2.33
CA PHE A 96 -2.04 3.96 -3.49
C PHE A 96 -3.40 4.62 -3.24
N PHE A 97 -3.88 4.59 -2.00
CA PHE A 97 -5.05 5.34 -1.56
C PHE A 97 -4.84 6.86 -1.74
N ALA A 98 -3.72 7.40 -1.26
CA ALA A 98 -3.43 8.82 -1.41
C ALA A 98 -3.50 9.26 -2.89
N TRP A 99 -2.92 8.47 -3.80
CA TRP A 99 -3.02 8.71 -5.24
C TRP A 99 -4.44 8.62 -5.78
N ALA A 100 -5.18 7.55 -5.47
CA ALA A 100 -6.54 7.36 -5.92
C ALA A 100 -7.48 8.48 -5.44
N THR A 101 -7.22 9.08 -4.27
CA THR A 101 -8.01 10.23 -3.78
C THR A 101 -7.67 11.56 -4.43
N MET A 102 -6.54 11.67 -5.13
CA MET A 102 -6.21 12.86 -5.93
C MET A 102 -6.90 12.85 -7.30
N GLU A 103 -7.37 11.68 -7.75
CA GLU A 103 -8.17 11.57 -8.98
C GLU A 103 -9.62 12.00 -8.72
N GLU A 104 -10.20 12.80 -9.63
CA GLU A 104 -11.61 13.21 -9.54
C GLU A 104 -12.57 12.01 -9.59
N THR A 105 -12.15 10.90 -10.22
CA THR A 105 -12.93 9.66 -10.30
C THR A 105 -11.99 8.47 -10.17
N PRO A 106 -11.81 7.91 -8.95
CA PRO A 106 -10.94 6.76 -8.76
C PRO A 106 -11.44 5.57 -9.57
N ARG A 107 -10.50 4.80 -10.13
CA ARG A 107 -10.84 3.62 -10.91
C ARG A 107 -11.28 2.46 -9.98
N PRO A 108 -12.34 1.69 -10.31
CA PRO A 108 -12.79 0.57 -9.49
C PRO A 108 -11.71 -0.50 -9.22
N GLU A 109 -10.76 -0.67 -10.14
CA GLU A 109 -9.61 -1.55 -9.97
C GLU A 109 -8.62 -1.07 -8.90
N ASP A 110 -8.54 0.23 -8.64
CA ASP A 110 -7.66 0.82 -7.64
C ASP A 110 -8.22 0.56 -6.25
N GLU A 111 -9.53 0.77 -6.09
CA GLU A 111 -10.25 0.37 -4.88
C GLU A 111 -10.05 -1.12 -4.59
N ARG A 112 -10.27 -2.00 -5.57
CA ARG A 112 -10.06 -3.45 -5.36
C ARG A 112 -8.63 -3.80 -4.96
N ALA A 113 -7.63 -3.11 -5.52
CA ALA A 113 -6.24 -3.35 -5.21
C ALA A 113 -5.89 -2.87 -3.78
N ILE A 114 -6.34 -1.67 -3.41
CA ILE A 114 -6.21 -1.12 -2.04
C ILE A 114 -6.85 -2.09 -1.05
N ASN A 115 -8.05 -2.60 -1.35
CA ASN A 115 -8.76 -3.49 -0.45
C ASN A 115 -7.98 -4.78 -0.22
N ARG A 116 -7.47 -5.41 -1.29
CA ARG A 116 -6.66 -6.64 -1.18
C ARG A 116 -5.41 -6.43 -0.34
N LEU A 117 -4.69 -5.34 -0.56
CA LEU A 117 -3.48 -5.00 0.19
C LEU A 117 -3.79 -4.79 1.67
N MET A 118 -4.84 -4.01 1.99
CA MET A 118 -5.27 -3.73 3.35
C MET A 118 -5.74 -4.99 4.08
N THR A 119 -6.66 -5.78 3.47
CA THR A 119 -7.16 -7.02 4.08
C THR A 119 -5.99 -7.94 4.40
N SER A 120 -5.14 -8.21 3.40
CA SER A 120 -4.08 -9.17 3.55
C SER A 120 -3.06 -8.73 4.60
N ALA A 121 -2.74 -7.44 4.70
CA ALA A 121 -1.86 -6.93 5.73
C ALA A 121 -2.49 -7.03 7.13
N LEU A 122 -3.73 -6.56 7.28
CA LEU A 122 -4.42 -6.51 8.57
C LEU A 122 -4.67 -7.91 9.13
N THR A 123 -5.07 -8.88 8.30
CA THR A 123 -5.24 -10.27 8.72
C THR A 123 -3.95 -10.83 9.33
N VAL A 124 -2.82 -10.71 8.63
CA VAL A 124 -1.52 -11.21 9.14
C VAL A 124 -1.11 -10.49 10.43
N MET A 125 -1.33 -9.18 10.52
CA MET A 125 -0.98 -8.41 11.72
C MET A 125 -1.85 -8.76 12.93
N VAL A 126 -3.16 -8.93 12.73
CA VAL A 126 -4.10 -9.33 13.79
C VAL A 126 -3.83 -10.76 14.26
N ASP A 127 -3.57 -11.67 13.31
CA ASP A 127 -3.21 -13.06 13.62
C ASP A 127 -1.93 -13.13 14.45
N ALA A 128 -0.90 -12.37 14.06
CA ALA A 128 0.36 -12.30 14.79
C ALA A 128 0.21 -11.66 16.18
N ALA A 129 -0.73 -10.74 16.35
CA ALA A 129 -1.04 -10.10 17.62
C ALA A 129 -1.97 -10.94 18.52
N GLY A 130 -2.52 -12.06 18.02
CA GLY A 130 -3.47 -12.89 18.76
C GLY A 130 -4.82 -12.21 19.03
N LEU A 131 -5.21 -11.26 18.18
CA LEU A 131 -6.42 -10.44 18.37
C LEU A 131 -7.64 -11.06 17.68
N ASP A 132 -8.02 -12.28 18.08
CA ASP A 132 -9.08 -13.06 17.41
C ASP A 132 -10.41 -12.28 17.26
N ALA A 133 -10.77 -11.45 18.26
CA ALA A 133 -11.99 -10.64 18.23
C ALA A 133 -11.97 -9.51 17.17
N ALA A 134 -10.79 -9.12 16.68
CA ALA A 134 -10.65 -8.09 15.65
C ALA A 134 -10.82 -8.63 14.23
N ARG A 135 -10.83 -9.96 14.02
CA ARG A 135 -10.97 -10.58 12.69
C ARG A 135 -12.30 -10.21 12.03
N ASP A 136 -13.41 -10.32 12.76
CA ASP A 136 -14.73 -9.96 12.26
C ASP A 136 -14.82 -8.47 11.90
N GLY A 137 -14.12 -7.62 12.65
CA GLY A 137 -13.99 -6.20 12.38
C GLY A 137 -13.26 -5.93 11.06
N ILE A 138 -12.14 -6.61 10.81
CA ILE A 138 -11.37 -6.49 9.55
C ILE A 138 -12.25 -6.84 8.36
N ASP A 139 -12.94 -7.97 8.38
CA ASP A 139 -13.82 -8.41 7.28
C ASP A 139 -14.89 -7.36 6.96
N HIS A 140 -15.36 -6.64 7.98
CA HIS A 140 -16.32 -5.54 7.80
C HIS A 140 -15.68 -4.25 7.28
N LEU A 141 -14.43 -3.96 7.62
CA LEU A 141 -13.67 -2.83 7.07
C LEU A 141 -13.34 -3.02 5.60
N VAL A 142 -13.07 -4.27 5.20
CA VAL A 142 -12.61 -4.58 3.85
C VAL A 142 -13.73 -4.96 2.87
N ASP A 143 -15.01 -4.83 3.26
CA ASP A 143 -16.14 -5.06 2.37
C ASP A 143 -16.05 -4.10 1.16
N PRO A 144 -15.84 -4.61 -0.08
CA PRO A 144 -15.73 -3.80 -1.28
C PRO A 144 -17.01 -3.03 -1.62
N ARG A 145 -18.15 -3.41 -1.03
CA ARG A 145 -19.44 -2.72 -1.21
C ARG A 145 -19.62 -1.59 -0.20
N SER A 146 -18.88 -1.63 0.89
CA SER A 146 -18.81 -0.53 1.83
C SER A 146 -17.82 0.48 1.24
N ASN A 147 -18.35 1.58 0.70
CA ASN A 147 -17.55 2.65 0.11
C ASN A 147 -16.81 3.48 1.20
N GLN A 148 -16.43 2.81 2.29
CA GLN A 148 -16.04 3.38 3.58
C GLN A 148 -14.52 3.53 3.71
N TRP A 149 -13.78 3.29 2.63
CA TRP A 149 -12.33 3.43 2.54
C TRP A 149 -11.85 4.85 2.80
N ARG A 150 -12.70 5.85 2.57
CA ARG A 150 -12.44 7.24 2.98
C ARG A 150 -12.29 7.40 4.51
N ASP A 151 -12.71 6.41 5.29
CA ASP A 151 -12.80 6.44 6.75
C ASP A 151 -11.99 5.32 7.43
N VAL A 152 -11.14 4.62 6.69
CA VAL A 152 -10.37 3.45 7.21
C VAL A 152 -9.44 3.83 8.35
N TYR A 153 -8.86 5.03 8.35
CA TYR A 153 -8.06 5.50 9.48
C TYR A 153 -8.89 5.75 10.74
N GLN A 154 -10.11 6.28 10.59
CA GLN A 154 -11.01 6.51 11.70
C GLN A 154 -11.49 5.17 12.27
N ARG A 155 -11.83 4.21 11.41
CA ARG A 155 -12.24 2.88 11.85
C ARG A 155 -11.12 2.01 12.40
N LEU A 156 -9.90 2.14 11.86
CA LEU A 156 -8.72 1.51 12.47
C LEU A 156 -8.48 2.11 13.86
N ALA A 157 -8.63 3.42 14.04
CA ALA A 157 -8.56 4.04 15.35
C ALA A 157 -9.69 3.58 16.30
N GLU A 158 -10.88 3.27 15.79
CA GLU A 158 -11.98 2.66 16.56
C GLU A 158 -11.73 1.20 16.96
N LEU A 159 -11.01 0.43 16.14
CA LEU A 159 -10.62 -0.96 16.43
C LEU A 159 -9.43 -1.07 17.39
N PHE A 160 -8.56 -0.06 17.40
CA PHE A 160 -7.44 0.07 18.32
C PHE A 160 -7.60 1.38 19.11
N PRO A 161 -8.63 1.51 19.96
CA PRO A 161 -8.75 2.69 20.80
C PRO A 161 -7.45 2.73 21.61
N ALA A 162 -6.71 3.85 21.49
CA ALA A 162 -5.50 4.08 22.27
C ALA A 162 -5.84 3.66 23.69
N THR A 163 -5.10 2.64 24.16
CA THR A 163 -5.25 2.06 25.49
C THR A 163 -5.65 3.17 26.44
N ALA A 164 -6.81 2.99 27.07
CA ALA A 164 -7.19 3.77 28.23
C ALA A 164 -5.92 3.97 29.04
N SER A 165 -5.41 5.20 29.02
CA SER A 165 -4.35 5.62 29.91
C SER A 165 -5.04 5.60 31.26
N GLU A 166 -5.14 4.42 31.85
CA GLU A 166 -5.44 4.26 33.26
C GLU A 166 -4.25 4.92 33.97
N GLU A 167 -4.38 6.23 34.16
CA GLU A 167 -4.11 6.83 35.46
C GLU A 167 -4.91 6.01 36.48
N THR A 168 -4.36 4.86 36.85
CA THR A 168 -4.52 4.36 38.21
C THR A 168 -3.76 5.34 39.08
N SER A 169 -4.40 6.49 39.33
CA SER A 169 -4.17 7.32 40.49
C SER A 169 -4.44 6.45 41.71
N HIS A 170 -3.40 5.72 42.12
CA HIS A 170 -3.27 5.25 43.49
C HIS A 170 -2.98 6.47 44.36
N GLU A 171 -4.03 7.21 44.72
CA GLU A 171 -4.01 8.08 45.88
C GLU A 171 -5.34 7.95 46.62
N GLY A 172 -5.26 7.45 47.88
CA GLY A 172 -6.34 7.53 48.88
C GLY A 172 -6.76 6.20 49.48
#